data_AF-A0A161JBC1-F1
#
_entry.id   AF-A0A161JBC1-F1
#
_cell.length_a   1.000
_cell.length_b   1.000
_cell.length_c   1.000
_cell.angle_alpha   90.00
_cell.angle_beta   90.00
_cell.angle_gamma   90.00
#
_symmetry.space_group_name_H-M   'P 1'
#
loop_
_entity.id
_entity.type
_entity.pdbx_description
1 polymer ?
#
loop_
_entity_poly.entity_id
_entity_poly.type
_entity_poly.pdbx_seq_one_letter_code
_entity_poly.pdbx_strand_id
1 'polypeptide(L)'
;MIERKTVQNRRYMTGFELEHTDKAVSIGEGSLDSFALPSVEFDLYYDSTMPVLHDLYIVEGEEGYDYRLLVTYLGGDTIAYYDQDSKLFHRLMTVQTTPDGAYRGEYVFLEPREIEVIDDGKVESNSETT
;
A
#
# COMPACT_ATOMS: atom_id res chain seq x y z
N MET A 1 11.55 -12.65 1.31
CA MET A 1 10.27 -12.74 0.56
C MET A 1 9.35 -11.64 1.05
N ILE A 2 8.61 -11.00 0.14
CA ILE A 2 7.64 -9.95 0.45
C ILE A 2 6.23 -10.55 0.36
N GLU A 3 5.48 -10.46 1.44
CA GLU A 3 4.12 -11.02 1.51
C GLU A 3 3.08 -10.04 0.95
N ARG A 4 1.96 -10.54 0.46
CA ARG A 4 0.79 -9.71 0.12
C ARG A 4 -0.27 -9.87 1.19
N LYS A 5 -0.71 -8.76 1.78
CA LYS A 5 -1.81 -8.68 2.74
C LYS A 5 -2.92 -7.80 2.19
N THR A 6 -4.15 -8.09 2.61
CA THR A 6 -5.32 -7.27 2.26
C THR A 6 -6.05 -6.82 3.51
N VAL A 7 -6.64 -5.63 3.45
CA VAL A 7 -7.41 -5.01 4.52
C VAL A 7 -8.70 -4.48 3.92
N GLN A 8 -9.84 -4.88 4.49
CA GLN A 8 -11.13 -4.34 4.09
C GLN A 8 -11.25 -2.87 4.45
N ASN A 9 -11.65 -2.03 3.50
CA ASN A 9 -11.74 -0.59 3.67
C ASN A 9 -12.84 0.00 2.77
N ARG A 10 -13.32 1.20 3.10
CA ARG A 10 -14.27 1.95 2.27
C ARG A 10 -13.63 2.38 0.95
N ARG A 11 -12.34 2.66 0.98
CA ARG A 11 -11.52 2.94 -0.19
C ARG A 11 -10.74 1.71 -0.57
N TYR A 12 -10.53 1.45 -1.85
CA TYR A 12 -9.95 0.19 -2.28
C TYR A 12 -9.03 0.35 -3.48
N MET A 13 -8.16 -0.64 -3.66
CA MET A 13 -7.11 -0.66 -4.66
C MET A 13 -7.38 -1.73 -5.71
N THR A 14 -7.16 -1.41 -6.98
CA THR A 14 -7.28 -2.36 -8.09
C THR A 14 -6.16 -2.21 -9.11
N GLY A 15 -5.86 -3.28 -9.85
CA GLY A 15 -4.98 -3.26 -11.02
C GLY A 15 -3.47 -3.43 -10.74
N PHE A 16 -3.00 -3.20 -9.51
CA PHE A 16 -1.57 -3.27 -9.21
C PHE A 16 -0.94 -4.65 -9.43
N GLU A 17 0.03 -4.69 -10.34
CA GLU A 17 0.96 -5.80 -10.54
C GLU A 17 2.23 -5.56 -9.71
N LEU A 18 2.77 -6.63 -9.11
CA LEU A 18 3.92 -6.54 -8.20
C LEU A 18 5.06 -7.37 -8.75
N GLU A 19 6.18 -6.71 -8.98
CA GLU A 19 7.43 -7.36 -9.34
C GLU A 19 8.50 -6.98 -8.33
N HIS A 20 9.38 -7.93 -8.01
CA HIS A 20 10.52 -7.65 -7.15
C HIS A 20 11.72 -8.50 -7.55
N THR A 21 12.89 -7.89 -7.40
CA THR A 21 14.18 -8.57 -7.48
C THR A 21 14.84 -8.56 -6.10
N ASP A 22 16.08 -9.02 -6.03
CA ASP A 22 16.94 -8.83 -4.85
C ASP A 22 17.34 -7.37 -4.60
N LYS A 23 17.13 -6.47 -5.58
CA LYS A 23 17.64 -5.09 -5.56
C LYS A 23 16.59 -4.02 -5.75
N ALA A 24 15.42 -4.35 -6.26
CA ALA A 24 14.40 -3.36 -6.58
C ALA A 24 13.01 -3.94 -6.42
N VAL A 25 12.07 -3.04 -6.16
CA VAL A 25 10.64 -3.30 -6.18
C VAL A 25 10.01 -2.46 -7.27
N SER A 26 9.15 -3.08 -8.08
CA SER A 26 8.30 -2.41 -9.05
C SER A 26 6.84 -2.68 -8.74
N ILE A 27 6.06 -1.61 -8.75
CA ILE A 27 4.62 -1.63 -8.60
C ILE A 27 4.06 -1.07 -9.90
N GLY A 28 3.32 -1.90 -10.64
CA GLY A 28 2.65 -1.52 -11.87
C GLY A 28 1.58 -0.45 -11.66
N GLU A 29 1.03 0.05 -12.76
CA GLU A 29 -0.09 0.98 -12.71
C GLU A 29 -1.30 0.35 -11.99
N GLY A 30 -2.09 1.19 -11.33
CA GLY A 30 -3.31 0.75 -10.67
C GLY A 30 -4.20 1.93 -10.33
N SER A 31 -5.17 1.69 -9.46
CA SER A 31 -6.04 2.76 -8.98
C SER A 31 -6.37 2.64 -7.50
N LEU A 32 -6.56 3.79 -6.87
CA LEU A 32 -7.20 3.93 -5.57
C LEU A 32 -8.59 4.56 -5.80
N ASP A 33 -9.65 3.79 -5.60
CA ASP A 33 -10.98 4.10 -6.09
C ASP A 33 -10.94 4.43 -7.59
N SER A 34 -11.31 5.66 -7.97
CA SER A 34 -11.26 6.17 -9.35
C SER A 34 -9.97 6.95 -9.69
N PHE A 35 -9.03 7.09 -8.76
CA PHE A 35 -7.78 7.81 -9.00
C PHE A 35 -6.73 6.84 -9.55
N ALA A 36 -6.21 7.12 -10.74
CA ALA A 36 -5.10 6.38 -11.31
C ALA A 36 -3.81 6.68 -10.54
N LEU A 37 -3.05 5.64 -10.23
CA LEU A 37 -1.70 5.72 -9.68
C LEU A 37 -0.73 5.18 -10.74
N PRO A 38 0.33 5.93 -11.09
CA PRO A 38 1.30 5.50 -12.09
C PRO A 38 2.11 4.31 -11.57
N SER A 39 2.79 3.61 -12.47
CA SER A 39 3.81 2.63 -12.05
C SER A 39 4.96 3.33 -11.34
N VAL A 40 5.54 2.67 -10.34
CA VAL A 40 6.73 3.15 -9.62
C VAL A 40 7.72 2.01 -9.42
N GLU A 41 9.01 2.33 -9.58
CA GLU A 41 10.11 1.44 -9.28
C GLU A 41 11.06 2.16 -8.32
N PHE A 42 11.59 1.44 -7.34
CA PHE A 42 12.62 1.95 -6.46
C PHE A 42 13.59 0.86 -6.02
N ASP A 43 14.82 1.31 -5.76
CA ASP A 43 15.88 0.46 -5.27
C ASP A 43 15.68 0.08 -3.80
N LEU A 44 16.02 -1.16 -3.47
CA LEU A 44 16.22 -1.63 -2.11
C LEU A 44 17.67 -1.39 -1.73
N TYR A 45 17.89 -0.41 -0.87
CA TYR A 45 19.20 -0.13 -0.30
C TYR A 45 19.59 -1.21 0.71
N TYR A 46 20.88 -1.49 0.74
CA TYR A 46 21.49 -2.41 1.67
C TYR A 46 22.63 -1.69 2.39
N ASP A 47 22.76 -1.99 3.68
CA ASP A 47 23.87 -1.53 4.50
C ASP A 47 24.50 -2.74 5.21
N SER A 48 25.83 -2.81 5.16
CA SER A 48 26.60 -3.93 5.72
C SER A 48 26.68 -3.95 7.25
N THR A 49 26.20 -2.89 7.90
CA THR A 49 26.32 -2.70 9.36
C THR A 49 24.96 -2.71 10.05
N MET A 50 23.90 -2.21 9.40
CA MET A 50 22.59 -2.10 9.99
C MET A 50 21.46 -2.45 9.02
N PRO A 51 20.31 -2.95 9.52
CA PRO A 51 19.16 -3.16 8.65
C PRO A 51 18.61 -1.85 8.10
N VAL A 52 18.07 -1.87 6.87
CA VAL A 52 17.45 -0.71 6.23
C VAL A 52 15.97 -1.00 5.96
N LEU A 53 15.10 -0.09 6.40
CA LEU A 53 13.65 -0.15 6.19
C LEU A 53 13.25 0.76 5.03
N HIS A 54 12.43 0.24 4.13
CA HIS A 54 11.86 0.92 2.98
C HIS A 54 10.34 0.92 3.15
N ASP A 55 9.77 2.06 3.52
CA ASP A 55 8.33 2.23 3.63
C ASP A 55 7.82 3.05 2.44
N LEU A 56 6.95 2.46 1.64
CA LEU A 56 6.27 3.17 0.57
C LEU A 56 4.88 3.59 1.04
N TYR A 57 4.66 4.90 1.10
CA TYR A 57 3.38 5.49 1.43
C TYR A 57 2.67 5.99 0.18
N ILE A 58 1.36 5.86 0.18
CA ILE A 58 0.46 6.67 -0.64
C ILE A 58 0.11 7.91 0.18
N VAL A 59 0.29 9.07 -0.42
CA VAL A 59 -0.02 10.36 0.18
C VAL A 59 -1.09 11.08 -0.63
N GLU A 60 -1.89 11.87 0.03
CA GLU A 60 -2.92 12.73 -0.54
C GLU A 60 -2.39 14.16 -0.68
N GLY A 61 -2.36 14.67 -1.90
CA GLY A 61 -2.03 16.05 -2.24
C GLY A 61 -3.21 16.77 -2.89
N GLU A 62 -2.99 18.01 -3.34
CA GLU A 62 -4.05 18.83 -3.97
C GLU A 62 -4.58 18.20 -5.27
N GLU A 63 -3.73 17.49 -6.02
CA GLU A 63 -4.05 16.93 -7.34
C GLU A 63 -4.45 15.44 -7.31
N GLY A 64 -4.49 14.81 -6.13
CA GLY A 64 -4.83 13.40 -5.97
C GLY A 64 -3.87 12.64 -5.08
N TYR A 65 -3.46 11.44 -5.53
CA TYR A 65 -2.60 10.54 -4.77
C TYR A 65 -1.24 10.36 -5.46
N ASP A 66 -0.20 10.26 -4.65
CA ASP A 66 1.18 10.03 -5.11
C ASP A 66 1.91 9.08 -4.15
N TYR A 67 3.05 8.57 -4.58
CA TYR A 67 3.92 7.72 -3.77
C TYR A 67 5.03 8.51 -3.08
N ARG A 68 5.34 8.12 -1.85
CA ARG A 68 6.50 8.62 -1.10
C ARG A 68 7.23 7.45 -0.45
N LEU A 69 8.48 7.24 -0.87
CA LEU A 69 9.37 6.27 -0.26
C LEU A 69 10.12 6.93 0.90
N LEU A 70 10.08 6.28 2.06
CA LEU A 70 10.89 6.62 3.22
C LEU A 70 11.90 5.51 3.48
N VAL A 71 13.17 5.87 3.58
CA VAL A 71 14.28 4.93 3.86
C VAL A 71 14.83 5.21 5.25
N THR A 72 14.83 4.20 6.11
CA THR A 72 15.29 4.31 7.50
C THR A 72 16.42 3.33 7.78
N TYR A 73 17.55 3.84 8.24
CA TYR A 73 18.67 3.03 8.71
C TYR A 73 18.48 2.71 10.20
N LEU A 74 18.32 1.44 10.57
CA LEU A 74 17.94 1.01 11.91
C LEU A 74 19.12 0.94 12.90
N GLY A 75 19.99 1.96 12.87
CA GLY A 75 21.18 2.09 13.72
C GLY A 75 20.96 2.75 15.07
N GLY A 76 19.77 3.32 15.32
CA GLY A 76 19.32 3.75 16.66
C GLY A 76 19.43 5.24 16.99
N ASP A 77 20.04 6.07 16.13
CA ASP A 77 20.25 7.49 16.46
C ASP A 77 19.16 8.43 15.93
N THR A 78 18.50 8.08 14.83
CA THR A 78 17.44 8.91 14.22
C THR A 78 16.37 8.03 13.58
N ILE A 79 15.11 8.27 13.93
CA ILE A 79 13.96 7.65 13.27
C ILE A 79 13.58 8.51 12.07
N ALA A 80 13.36 7.91 10.91
CA ALA A 80 12.83 8.65 9.77
C ALA A 80 11.40 9.08 10.07
N TYR A 81 11.11 10.35 9.82
CA TYR A 81 9.78 10.93 9.98
C TYR A 81 9.37 11.60 8.67
N TYR A 82 8.06 11.57 8.40
CA TYR A 82 7.49 12.22 7.25
C TYR A 82 7.07 13.64 7.63
N ASP A 83 7.58 14.65 6.94
CA ASP A 83 7.44 16.08 7.30
C ASP A 83 6.93 16.98 6.18
N GLN A 84 6.43 16.37 5.12
CA GLN A 84 5.94 17.08 3.94
C GLN A 84 4.49 17.54 4.13
N ASP A 85 4.07 18.51 3.33
CA ASP A 85 2.72 19.11 3.39
C ASP A 85 1.60 18.14 2.96
N SER A 86 1.94 17.07 2.24
CA SER A 86 0.94 16.07 1.80
C SER A 86 0.47 15.24 2.99
N LYS A 87 -0.77 14.75 2.93
CA LYS A 87 -1.32 13.95 4.03
C LYS A 87 -1.03 12.47 3.81
N LEU A 88 -0.44 11.79 4.80
CA LEU A 88 -0.30 10.33 4.78
C LEU A 88 -1.68 9.67 4.68
N PHE A 89 -1.88 8.85 3.65
CA PHE A 89 -3.12 8.11 3.46
C PHE A 89 -2.97 6.64 3.85
N HIS A 90 -1.98 5.94 3.27
CA HIS A 90 -1.83 4.50 3.45
C HIS A 90 -0.38 4.06 3.28
N ARG A 91 0.08 3.10 4.09
CA ARG A 91 1.38 2.46 3.89
C ARG A 91 1.19 1.24 2.99
N LEU A 92 1.55 1.39 1.71
CA LEU A 92 1.38 0.33 0.72
C LEU A 92 2.41 -0.78 0.92
N MET A 93 3.64 -0.45 1.31
CA MET A 93 4.72 -1.43 1.43
C MET A 93 5.63 -1.12 2.61
N THR A 94 6.12 -2.18 3.24
CA THR A 94 7.30 -2.15 4.11
C THR A 94 8.25 -3.27 3.70
N VAL A 95 9.51 -2.94 3.39
CA VAL A 95 10.57 -3.93 3.13
C VAL A 95 11.78 -3.62 4.00
N GLN A 96 12.25 -4.62 4.73
CA GLN A 96 13.48 -4.57 5.49
C GLN A 96 14.56 -5.39 4.78
N THR A 97 15.70 -4.77 4.50
CA THR A 97 16.93 -5.45 4.12
C THR A 97 17.81 -5.61 5.36
N THR A 98 18.45 -6.77 5.52
CA THR A 98 19.35 -7.08 6.65
C THR A 98 20.81 -7.06 6.20
N PRO A 99 21.78 -6.87 7.11
CA PRO A 99 23.22 -6.83 6.79
C PRO A 99 23.81 -8.12 6.18
N ASP A 100 23.07 -9.20 6.04
CA ASP A 100 23.48 -10.41 5.33
C ASP A 100 22.98 -10.46 3.88
N GLY A 101 22.26 -9.44 3.44
CA GLY A 101 21.70 -9.30 2.09
C GLY A 101 20.32 -9.95 1.96
N ALA A 102 19.76 -10.51 3.04
CA ALA A 102 18.39 -11.00 3.04
C ALA A 102 17.39 -9.84 3.07
N TYR A 103 16.18 -10.10 2.58
CA TYR A 103 15.08 -9.15 2.64
C TYR A 103 13.76 -9.83 3.01
N ARG A 104 12.93 -9.07 3.72
CA ARG A 104 11.56 -9.47 4.09
C ARG A 104 10.67 -8.26 4.10
N GLY A 105 9.38 -8.45 3.81
CA GLY A 105 8.45 -7.34 3.82
C GLY A 105 7.02 -7.76 3.61
N GLU A 106 6.18 -6.75 3.49
CA GLU A 106 4.77 -6.90 3.16
C GLU A 106 4.31 -5.76 2.25
N TYR A 107 3.40 -6.09 1.34
CA TYR A 107 2.48 -5.14 0.74
C TYR A 107 1.14 -5.22 1.46
N VAL A 108 0.51 -4.08 1.69
CA VAL A 108 -0.83 -4.00 2.29
C VAL A 108 -1.75 -3.36 1.26
N PHE A 109 -2.67 -4.14 0.69
CA PHE A 109 -3.67 -3.66 -0.24
C PHE A 109 -5.00 -3.41 0.45
N LEU A 110 -5.73 -2.41 -0.04
CA LEU A 110 -7.07 -2.12 0.43
C LEU A 110 -8.09 -2.83 -0.46
N GLU A 111 -8.95 -3.66 0.13
CA GLU A 111 -10.04 -4.34 -0.57
C GLU A 111 -11.38 -3.71 -0.19
N PRO A 112 -12.38 -3.73 -1.08
CA PRO A 112 -13.68 -3.16 -0.79
C PRO A 112 -14.30 -3.87 0.42
N ARG A 113 -14.78 -3.09 1.38
CA ARG A 113 -15.56 -3.61 2.49
C ARG A 113 -16.91 -4.11 1.99
N GLU A 114 -17.23 -5.37 2.27
CA GLU A 114 -18.58 -5.89 2.10
C GLU A 114 -19.50 -5.20 3.13
N ILE A 115 -20.47 -4.43 2.65
CA ILE A 115 -21.52 -3.86 3.49
C ILE A 115 -22.70 -4.82 3.39
N GLU A 116 -22.96 -5.59 4.44
CA GLU A 116 -24.24 -6.27 4.58
C GLU A 116 -25.33 -5.20 4.70
N VAL A 117 -26.19 -5.13 3.69
CA VAL A 117 -27.43 -4.37 3.78
C VAL A 117 -28.35 -5.16 4.69
N ILE A 118 -28.48 -4.72 5.94
CA ILE A 118 -29.57 -5.18 6.80
C ILE A 118 -30.84 -4.50 6.26
N ASP A 119 -31.56 -5.21 5.40
CA ASP A 119 -32.91 -4.83 4.97
C ASP A 119 -33.82 -4.95 6.20
N ASP A 120 -34.14 -3.80 6.81
CA ASP A 120 -35.08 -3.69 7.91
C ASP A 120 -36.52 -3.84 7.36
N GLY A 121 -36.82 -5.06 6.90
CA GLY A 121 -38.15 -5.66 6.88
C GLY A 121 -39.25 -4.96 6.08
N LYS A 122 -39.00 -4.53 4.83
CA LYS A 122 -40.11 -4.29 3.88
C LYS A 122 -40.25 -5.45 2.91
N VAL A 123 -41.17 -6.35 3.23
CA VAL A 123 -41.77 -7.28 2.27
C VAL A 123 -42.54 -6.46 1.24
N GLU A 124 -41.93 -6.16 0.09
CA GLU A 124 -42.68 -5.80 -1.11
C GLU A 124 -43.12 -7.10 -1.80
N SER A 125 -44.41 -7.42 -1.67
CA SER A 125 -45.04 -8.47 -2.46
C SER A 125 -45.26 -7.96 -3.88
N ASN A 126 -44.37 -8.31 -4.80
CA ASN A 126 -44.68 -8.23 -6.22
C ASN A 126 -45.54 -9.43 -6.61
N SER A 127 -46.85 -9.29 -6.51
CA SER A 127 -47.79 -10.15 -7.24
C SER A 127 -48.11 -9.48 -8.58
N GLU A 128 -47.28 -9.73 -9.59
CA GLU A 128 -47.70 -9.66 -10.98
C GLU A 128 -47.76 -11.08 -11.53
N THR A 129 -48.97 -11.62 -11.71
CA THR A 129 -49.22 -12.46 -12.87
C THR A 129 -50.69 -12.30 -13.29
N THR A 130 -50.82 -12.15 -14.60
CA THR A 130 -51.96 -11.83 -15.46
C THR A 130 -53.23 -12.64 -15.23
#